data_AF-A0A9N9B530-F1
#
_entry.id   AF-A0A9N9B530-F1
#
_cell.length_a   1.000
_cell.length_b   1.000
_cell.length_c   1.000
_cell.angle_alpha   90.00
_cell.angle_beta   90.00
_cell.angle_gamma   90.00
#
_symmetry.space_group_name_H-M   'P 1'
#
loop_
_entity.id
_entity.type
_entity.pdbx_description
1 polymer ?
#
loop_
_entity_poly.entity_id
_entity_poly.type
_entity_poly.pdbx_seq_one_letter_code
_entity_poly.pdbx_strand_id
1 'polypeptide(L)'
;MKSSTENLLVCSTAGKVIAINKKDGTRVWKTKLSGVESGVGALFVFDNKVYVGMNGYLIALNLADGTVIWNNPLSTMWWSEVSVIVTGTNSNSNASSYKSQGSVVLVGSFGKVCGIDPDLGGTLWKNELKGAGFKLPCLMLDSSAPDAVLVGCGKRLYKINIYNGQTIWEHKLSNVLLAPSCVTMATQQSSLQAAFTYTGFNNNPIAQQHKRREREKNSGD
;
A
#
# COMPACT_ATOMS: atom_id res chain seq x y z
N MET A 1 30.49 -11.42 2.04
CA MET A 1 29.71 -11.32 3.29
C MET A 1 28.27 -10.96 2.89
N LYS A 2 27.29 -11.84 3.05
CA LYS A 2 25.88 -11.50 2.72
C LYS A 2 25.46 -10.35 3.64
N SER A 3 25.02 -9.23 3.08
CA SER A 3 24.45 -8.14 3.88
C SER A 3 23.23 -8.68 4.62
N SER A 4 23.16 -8.49 5.94
CA SER A 4 21.92 -8.75 6.69
C SER A 4 20.80 -7.93 6.05
N THR A 5 19.63 -8.55 5.83
CA THR A 5 18.46 -7.89 5.24
C THR A 5 18.03 -6.67 6.06
N GLU A 6 18.32 -6.65 7.36
CA GLU A 6 18.11 -5.50 8.25
C GLU A 6 18.93 -4.26 7.87
N ASN A 7 20.04 -4.43 7.16
CA ASN A 7 20.88 -3.33 6.68
C ASN A 7 20.46 -2.83 5.30
N LEU A 8 19.39 -3.36 4.69
CA LEU A 8 18.93 -2.90 3.40
C LEU A 8 17.98 -1.70 3.54
N LEU A 9 18.21 -0.70 2.70
CA LEU A 9 17.25 0.35 2.36
C LEU A 9 16.66 0.00 0.99
N VAL A 10 15.34 -0.10 0.91
CA VAL A 10 14.64 -0.40 -0.34
C VAL A 10 14.06 0.88 -0.93
N CYS A 11 14.36 1.13 -2.19
CA CYS A 11 13.94 2.31 -2.94
C CYS A 11 13.15 1.89 -4.18
N SER A 12 12.17 2.69 -4.58
CA SER A 12 11.39 2.49 -5.80
C SER A 12 11.39 3.74 -6.65
N THR A 13 11.78 3.61 -7.92
CA THR A 13 11.81 4.71 -8.88
C THR A 13 11.84 4.20 -10.31
N ALA A 14 11.15 4.88 -11.22
CA ALA A 14 11.18 4.62 -12.67
C ALA A 14 11.01 3.13 -13.04
N GLY A 15 9.96 2.49 -12.51
CA GLY A 15 9.64 1.08 -12.78
C GLY A 15 10.66 0.08 -12.23
N LYS A 16 11.51 0.51 -11.29
CA LYS A 16 12.54 -0.33 -10.66
C LYS A 16 12.42 -0.30 -9.15
N VAL A 17 12.79 -1.43 -8.54
CA VAL A 17 13.06 -1.52 -7.10
C VAL A 17 14.54 -1.81 -6.91
N ILE A 18 15.15 -1.15 -5.93
CA ILE A 18 16.58 -1.16 -5.69
C ILE A 18 16.80 -1.36 -4.20
N ALA A 19 17.69 -2.28 -3.82
CA ALA A 19 18.19 -2.33 -2.45
C ALA A 19 19.61 -1.77 -2.36
N ILE A 20 19.79 -0.91 -1.37
CA ILE A 20 21.05 -0.26 -1.02
C ILE A 20 21.46 -0.75 0.37
N ASN A 21 22.73 -1.06 0.56
CA ASN A 21 23.28 -1.28 1.89
C ASN A 21 23.38 0.06 2.62
N LYS A 22 22.66 0.20 3.74
CA LYS A 22 22.62 1.41 4.56
C LYS A 22 24.00 1.81 5.11
N LYS A 23 24.92 0.85 5.26
CA LYS A 23 26.24 1.11 5.86
C LYS A 23 27.19 1.86 4.94
N ASP A 24 27.19 1.52 3.65
CA ASP A 24 28.20 1.98 2.70
C ASP A 24 27.61 2.57 1.41
N GLY A 25 26.28 2.56 1.25
CA GLY A 25 25.59 3.09 0.07
C GLY A 25 25.70 2.19 -1.17
N THR A 26 26.31 1.00 -1.06
CA THR A 26 26.46 0.10 -2.21
C THR A 26 25.13 -0.52 -2.62
N ARG A 27 24.94 -0.69 -3.94
CA ARG A 27 23.77 -1.37 -4.47
C ARG A 27 23.91 -2.88 -4.32
N VAL A 28 23.01 -3.49 -3.56
CA VAL A 28 22.98 -4.94 -3.35
C VAL A 28 22.27 -5.63 -4.50
N TRP A 29 21.07 -5.17 -4.86
CA TRP A 29 20.31 -5.69 -5.99
C TRP A 29 19.44 -4.61 -6.64
N LYS A 30 18.96 -4.90 -7.85
CA LYS A 30 18.02 -4.07 -8.59
C LYS A 30 17.14 -4.93 -9.49
N THR A 31 15.85 -4.64 -9.46
CA THR A 31 14.84 -5.36 -10.21
C THR A 31 14.05 -4.38 -11.07
N LYS A 32 13.96 -4.64 -12.38
CA LYS A 32 13.05 -3.93 -13.28
C LYS A 32 11.70 -4.65 -13.22
N LEU A 33 10.64 -3.91 -12.93
CA LEU A 33 9.30 -4.46 -12.83
C LEU A 33 8.72 -4.67 -14.24
N SER A 34 8.30 -5.90 -14.54
CA SER A 34 7.67 -6.21 -15.83
C SER A 34 6.29 -5.57 -15.91
N GLY A 35 5.93 -5.00 -17.08
CA GLY A 35 4.64 -4.33 -17.30
C GLY A 35 4.50 -2.95 -16.64
N VAL A 36 5.53 -2.45 -15.97
CA VAL A 36 5.51 -1.18 -15.23
C VAL A 36 6.65 -0.28 -15.71
N GLU A 37 6.34 0.66 -16.60
CA GLU A 37 7.36 1.51 -17.24
C GLU A 37 7.75 2.73 -16.39
N SER A 38 6.79 3.38 -15.77
CA SER A 38 7.00 4.58 -14.95
C SER A 38 5.85 4.79 -13.98
N GLY A 39 6.14 5.25 -12.78
CA GLY A 39 5.12 5.45 -11.76
C GLY A 39 5.77 5.85 -10.44
N VAL A 40 4.95 6.15 -9.45
CA VAL A 40 5.46 6.19 -8.08
C VAL A 40 5.07 4.89 -7.41
N GLY A 41 6.05 4.21 -6.80
CA GLY A 41 5.83 2.93 -6.16
C GLY A 41 5.60 3.11 -4.68
N ALA A 42 4.47 2.59 -4.18
CA ALA A 42 4.27 2.36 -2.76
C ALA A 42 5.06 1.11 -2.35
N LEU A 43 5.99 1.26 -1.40
CA LEU A 43 6.79 0.15 -0.88
C LEU A 43 6.29 -0.27 0.51
N PHE A 44 6.31 -1.57 0.76
CA PHE A 44 6.15 -2.14 2.09
C PHE A 44 7.09 -3.33 2.25
N VAL A 45 7.81 -3.42 3.36
CA VAL A 45 8.72 -4.54 3.64
C VAL A 45 8.19 -5.31 4.84
N PHE A 46 7.92 -6.60 4.68
CA PHE A 46 7.41 -7.47 5.73
C PHE A 46 7.78 -8.92 5.43
N ASP A 47 8.17 -9.67 6.46
CA ASP A 47 8.46 -11.11 6.38
C ASP A 47 9.40 -11.50 5.23
N ASN A 48 10.56 -10.82 5.14
CA ASN A 48 11.57 -11.02 4.09
C ASN A 48 11.06 -10.81 2.64
N LYS A 49 9.91 -10.14 2.47
CA LYS A 49 9.34 -9.74 1.18
C LYS A 49 9.29 -8.22 1.06
N VAL A 50 9.49 -7.73 -0.15
CA VAL A 50 9.23 -6.35 -0.55
C VAL A 50 7.97 -6.35 -1.41
N TYR A 51 6.93 -5.67 -0.96
CA TYR A 51 5.73 -5.41 -1.75
C TYR A 51 5.87 -4.05 -2.41
N VAL A 52 5.62 -4.00 -3.73
CA VAL A 52 5.59 -2.76 -4.49
C VAL A 52 4.28 -2.63 -5.25
N GLY A 53 3.51 -1.60 -4.91
CA GLY A 53 2.32 -1.18 -5.63
C GLY A 53 2.68 -0.08 -6.64
N MET A 54 2.45 -0.30 -7.93
CA MET A 54 2.73 0.70 -8.98
C MET A 54 1.89 0.46 -10.24
N ASN A 55 1.24 1.51 -10.77
CA ASN A 55 0.43 1.48 -12.00
C ASN A 55 -0.59 0.32 -12.08
N GLY A 56 -1.31 0.05 -11.00
CA GLY A 56 -2.27 -1.06 -10.97
C GLY A 56 -1.64 -2.44 -10.84
N TYR A 57 -0.35 -2.54 -10.53
CA TYR A 57 0.28 -3.81 -10.19
C TYR A 57 0.62 -3.84 -8.70
N LEU A 58 0.54 -5.03 -8.11
CA LEU A 58 1.19 -5.37 -6.85
C LEU A 58 2.18 -6.49 -7.14
N ILE A 59 3.44 -6.27 -6.80
CA ILE A 59 4.52 -7.24 -7.02
C ILE A 59 5.20 -7.52 -5.70
N ALA A 60 5.44 -8.78 -5.39
CA ALA A 60 6.30 -9.19 -4.28
C ALA A 60 7.67 -9.62 -4.78
N LEU A 61 8.71 -9.09 -4.14
CA LEU A 61 10.10 -9.47 -4.37
C LEU A 61 10.68 -10.08 -3.09
N ASN A 62 11.65 -10.97 -3.25
CA ASN A 62 12.48 -11.42 -2.14
C ASN A 62 13.38 -10.28 -1.68
N LEU A 63 13.37 -9.95 -0.39
CA LEU A 63 14.16 -8.85 0.16
C LEU A 63 15.68 -9.08 0.05
N ALA A 64 16.13 -10.34 0.07
CA ALA A 64 17.55 -10.68 0.09
C ALA A 64 18.24 -10.47 -1.25
N ASP A 65 17.54 -10.72 -2.37
CA ASP A 65 18.14 -10.71 -3.72
C ASP A 65 17.32 -9.97 -4.79
N GLY A 66 16.11 -9.51 -4.47
CA GLY A 66 15.25 -8.78 -5.38
C GLY A 66 14.52 -9.65 -6.40
N THR A 67 14.61 -10.99 -6.31
CA THR A 67 13.90 -11.90 -7.21
C THR A 67 12.38 -11.73 -7.09
N VAL A 68 11.66 -11.78 -8.21
CA VAL A 68 10.19 -11.70 -8.21
C VAL A 68 9.63 -13.01 -7.67
N ILE A 69 8.82 -12.92 -6.61
CA ILE A 69 8.09 -14.06 -6.03
C ILE A 69 6.79 -14.25 -6.79
N TRP A 70 5.99 -13.18 -6.88
CA TRP A 70 4.73 -13.17 -7.62
C TRP A 70 4.39 -11.77 -8.13
N ASN A 71 3.45 -11.71 -9.08
CA ASN A 71 2.95 -10.48 -9.68
C ASN A 71 1.41 -10.55 -9.81
N ASN A 72 0.71 -9.58 -9.22
CA ASN A 72 -0.73 -9.43 -9.33
C ASN A 72 -1.06 -8.16 -10.15
N PRO A 73 -1.74 -8.27 -11.31
CA PRO A 73 -2.05 -7.15 -12.19
C PRO A 73 -3.23 -6.28 -11.73
N LEU A 74 -3.74 -6.47 -10.50
CA LEU A 74 -4.89 -5.80 -9.88
C LEU A 74 -5.94 -5.38 -10.91
N SER A 75 -6.40 -6.34 -11.72
CA SER A 75 -7.05 -6.11 -13.03
C SER A 75 -8.25 -5.14 -13.05
N THR A 76 -8.84 -4.84 -11.90
CA THR A 76 -9.96 -3.90 -11.77
C THR A 76 -9.57 -2.48 -11.32
N MET A 77 -8.28 -2.21 -11.13
CA MET A 77 -7.72 -0.95 -10.62
C MET A 77 -7.11 -0.07 -11.72
N TRP A 78 -6.99 -0.57 -12.95
CA TRP A 78 -6.41 0.13 -14.12
C TRP A 78 -4.98 0.65 -13.84
N TRP A 79 -4.41 1.45 -14.73
CA TRP A 79 -3.06 2.05 -14.55
C TRP A 79 -3.02 3.17 -13.50
N SER A 80 -3.63 2.93 -12.33
CA SER A 80 -3.78 3.87 -11.24
C SER A 80 -2.67 3.73 -10.20
N GLU A 81 -2.51 4.76 -9.37
CA GLU A 81 -1.67 4.68 -8.18
C GLU A 81 -2.19 3.61 -7.21
N VAL A 82 -1.29 3.06 -6.41
CA VAL A 82 -1.58 1.94 -5.51
C VAL A 82 -1.06 2.32 -4.12
N SER A 83 -1.88 2.14 -3.08
CA SER A 83 -1.46 2.16 -1.69
C SER A 83 -1.35 0.73 -1.17
N VAL A 84 -0.32 0.46 -0.37
CA VAL A 84 -0.01 -0.90 0.12
C VAL A 84 0.33 -0.83 1.61
N ILE A 85 -0.30 -1.69 2.40
CA ILE A 85 0.06 -2.00 3.79
C ILE A 85 -0.08 -3.51 4.00
N VAL A 86 0.65 -4.09 4.96
CA VAL A 86 0.52 -5.51 5.31
C VAL A 86 0.08 -5.64 6.75
N THR A 87 -0.92 -6.48 7.02
CA THR A 87 -1.33 -6.83 8.38
C THR A 87 -0.39 -7.89 8.92
N GLY A 88 0.10 -7.71 10.14
CA GLY A 88 1.00 -8.65 10.80
C GLY A 88 0.34 -9.21 12.05
N THR A 89 0.14 -10.52 12.13
CA THR A 89 -0.07 -11.16 13.43
C THR A 89 1.28 -11.19 14.14
N ASN A 90 1.41 -10.46 15.24
CA ASN A 90 2.54 -10.66 16.14
C ASN A 90 2.48 -12.11 16.67
N SER A 91 3.30 -12.99 16.11
CA SER A 91 3.49 -14.37 16.60
C SER A 91 4.05 -14.43 18.03
N ASN A 92 4.40 -13.29 18.63
CA ASN A 92 4.91 -13.16 19.99
C ASN A 92 3.86 -12.69 21.01
N SER A 93 2.65 -13.25 20.97
CA SER A 93 1.76 -13.18 22.13
C SER A 93 1.29 -14.57 22.54
N ASN A 94 1.53 -14.90 23.81
CA ASN A 94 0.95 -16.04 24.52
C ASN A 94 -0.57 -15.88 24.75
N ALA A 95 -1.27 -15.17 23.85
CA ALA A 95 -2.71 -15.01 23.86
C ALA A 95 -3.33 -16.16 23.04
N SER A 96 -3.53 -17.28 23.72
CA SER A 96 -4.36 -18.40 23.28
C SER A 96 -5.82 -17.96 23.14
N SER A 97 -6.26 -17.60 21.92
CA SER A 97 -7.62 -17.82 21.39
C SER A 97 -7.91 -17.17 20.02
N TYR A 98 -7.08 -16.24 19.53
CA TYR A 98 -7.26 -15.61 18.19
C TYR A 98 -6.21 -16.03 17.14
N LYS A 99 -5.43 -17.07 17.45
CA LYS A 99 -4.38 -17.63 16.57
C LYS A 99 -4.99 -18.50 15.46
N SER A 100 -5.46 -17.92 14.36
CA SER A 100 -5.56 -18.64 13.07
C SER A 100 -5.75 -17.76 11.82
N GLN A 101 -5.62 -16.43 11.89
CA GLN A 101 -5.83 -15.60 10.71
C GLN A 101 -4.50 -14.95 10.30
N GLY A 102 -3.90 -15.49 9.24
CA GLY A 102 -2.59 -15.08 8.73
C GLY A 102 -2.55 -13.64 8.23
N SER A 103 -1.35 -13.19 7.88
CA SER A 103 -1.11 -11.87 7.28
C SER A 103 -1.90 -11.66 5.99
N VAL A 104 -2.34 -10.43 5.77
CA VAL A 104 -3.02 -10.00 4.54
C VAL A 104 -2.35 -8.74 4.02
N VAL A 105 -2.02 -8.71 2.72
CA VAL A 105 -1.58 -7.48 2.06
C VAL A 105 -2.82 -6.70 1.64
N LEU A 106 -3.02 -5.53 2.23
CA LEU A 106 -4.14 -4.65 1.88
C LEU A 106 -3.67 -3.66 0.82
N VAL A 107 -4.46 -3.57 -0.25
CA VAL A 107 -4.19 -2.71 -1.39
C VAL A 107 -5.36 -1.78 -1.64
N GLY A 108 -5.07 -0.48 -1.72
CA GLY A 108 -6.04 0.54 -2.11
C GLY A 108 -5.71 1.10 -3.48
N SER A 109 -6.70 1.12 -4.39
CA SER A 109 -6.60 1.85 -5.66
C SER A 109 -7.97 2.05 -6.28
N PHE A 110 -8.14 3.12 -7.06
CA PHE A 110 -9.32 3.34 -7.91
C PHE A 110 -10.68 3.13 -7.20
N GLY A 111 -10.81 3.64 -5.97
CA GLY A 111 -12.03 3.51 -5.16
C GLY A 111 -12.29 2.13 -4.60
N LYS A 112 -11.28 1.26 -4.57
CA LYS A 112 -11.39 -0.14 -4.16
C LYS A 112 -10.31 -0.48 -3.16
N VAL A 113 -10.63 -1.40 -2.26
CA VAL A 113 -9.67 -2.04 -1.37
C VAL A 113 -9.72 -3.54 -1.60
N CYS A 114 -8.56 -4.18 -1.69
CA CYS A 114 -8.44 -5.62 -1.80
C CYS A 114 -7.57 -6.17 -0.66
N GLY A 115 -7.91 -7.38 -0.21
CA GLY A 115 -7.01 -8.23 0.55
C GLY A 115 -6.33 -9.21 -0.40
N ILE A 116 -5.01 -9.28 -0.34
CA ILE A 116 -4.17 -10.13 -1.17
C ILE A 116 -3.41 -11.10 -0.26
N ASP A 117 -3.35 -12.36 -0.69
CA ASP A 117 -2.55 -13.40 -0.06
C ASP A 117 -1.05 -13.02 -0.15
N PRO A 118 -0.32 -12.91 0.98
CA PRO A 118 1.08 -12.50 0.97
C PRO A 118 2.04 -13.51 0.31
N ASP A 119 1.67 -14.79 0.29
CA ASP A 119 2.52 -15.87 -0.19
C ASP A 119 2.24 -16.21 -1.65
N LEU A 120 0.96 -16.24 -2.03
CA LEU A 120 0.52 -16.60 -3.37
C LEU A 120 0.27 -15.39 -4.28
N GLY A 121 0.06 -14.20 -3.70
CA GLY A 121 -0.30 -12.99 -4.45
C GLY A 121 -1.73 -12.99 -4.99
N GLY A 122 -2.55 -13.99 -4.63
CA GLY A 122 -3.95 -14.10 -5.05
C GLY A 122 -4.87 -13.14 -4.31
N THR A 123 -5.88 -12.60 -5.00
CA THR A 123 -6.89 -11.74 -4.36
C THR A 123 -7.83 -12.59 -3.48
N LEU A 124 -7.81 -12.34 -2.17
CA LEU A 124 -8.67 -13.01 -1.18
C LEU A 124 -10.08 -12.41 -1.18
N TRP A 125 -10.16 -11.08 -1.21
CA TRP A 125 -11.42 -10.35 -1.22
C TRP A 125 -11.25 -8.98 -1.86
N LYS A 126 -12.37 -8.38 -2.24
CA LYS A 126 -12.44 -7.04 -2.81
C LYS A 126 -13.64 -6.27 -2.26
N ASN A 127 -13.41 -5.02 -1.91
CA ASN A 127 -14.42 -4.06 -1.47
C ASN A 127 -14.44 -2.86 -2.42
N GLU A 128 -15.61 -2.53 -2.95
CA GLU A 128 -15.83 -1.30 -3.71
C GLU A 128 -16.36 -0.23 -2.76
N LEU A 129 -15.57 0.84 -2.57
CA LEU A 129 -15.85 1.89 -1.60
C LEU A 129 -17.03 2.74 -2.10
N LYS A 130 -18.24 2.37 -1.68
CA LYS A 130 -19.49 2.96 -2.16
C LYS A 130 -19.51 4.48 -1.96
N GLY A 131 -19.57 5.21 -3.08
CA GLY A 131 -19.60 6.67 -3.09
C GLY A 131 -18.25 7.36 -2.89
N ALA A 132 -17.13 6.62 -2.87
CA ALA A 132 -15.78 7.20 -2.87
C ALA A 132 -15.34 7.74 -4.24
N GLY A 133 -15.96 7.22 -5.32
CA GLY A 133 -15.51 7.45 -6.69
C GLY A 133 -14.18 6.75 -6.99
N PHE A 134 -13.50 7.16 -8.06
CA PHE A 134 -12.30 6.48 -8.59
C PHE A 134 -10.98 7.04 -8.04
N LYS A 135 -10.91 7.25 -6.73
CA LYS A 135 -9.76 7.92 -6.08
C LYS A 135 -8.85 6.91 -5.40
N LEU A 136 -7.62 7.32 -5.09
CA LEU A 136 -6.71 6.50 -4.29
C LEU A 136 -7.19 6.44 -2.82
N PRO A 137 -7.43 5.25 -2.27
CA PRO A 137 -7.70 5.10 -0.84
C PRO A 137 -6.43 5.27 0.01
N CYS A 138 -6.53 6.08 1.06
CA CYS A 138 -5.54 6.16 2.14
C CYS A 138 -5.89 5.09 3.19
N LEU A 139 -4.93 4.23 3.53
CA LEU A 139 -5.13 3.09 4.42
C LEU A 139 -4.40 3.32 5.76
N MET A 140 -5.03 2.97 6.87
CA MET A 140 -4.43 3.04 8.20
C MET A 140 -4.85 1.84 9.04
N LEU A 141 -3.87 1.17 9.65
CA LEU A 141 -4.11 0.18 10.69
C LEU A 141 -4.10 0.87 12.05
N ASP A 142 -4.96 0.41 12.94
CA ASP A 142 -5.05 0.87 14.32
C ASP A 142 -4.89 -0.34 15.24
N SER A 143 -3.94 -0.28 16.17
CA SER A 143 -3.70 -1.39 17.09
C SER A 143 -4.88 -1.64 18.04
N SER A 144 -5.75 -0.66 18.24
CA SER A 144 -7.00 -0.82 19.00
C SER A 144 -8.09 -1.59 18.24
N ALA A 145 -7.92 -1.78 16.93
CA ALA A 145 -8.85 -2.51 16.06
C ALA A 145 -8.07 -3.46 15.12
N PRO A 146 -7.44 -4.52 15.67
CA PRO A 146 -6.51 -5.37 14.92
C PRO A 146 -7.14 -6.07 13.70
N ASP A 147 -8.46 -6.28 13.73
CA ASP A 147 -9.19 -6.98 12.68
C ASP A 147 -9.77 -6.04 11.61
N ALA A 148 -9.39 -4.77 11.64
CA ALA A 148 -9.95 -3.75 10.75
C ALA A 148 -8.91 -2.77 10.21
N VAL A 149 -9.18 -2.26 9.00
CA VAL A 149 -8.47 -1.15 8.38
C VAL A 149 -9.39 0.06 8.30
N LEU A 150 -8.87 1.23 8.65
CA LEU A 150 -9.51 2.51 8.39
C LEU A 150 -9.10 3.00 7.01
N VAL A 151 -10.08 3.46 6.24
CA VAL A 151 -9.90 3.82 4.83
C VAL A 151 -10.51 5.19 4.58
N GLY A 152 -9.67 6.15 4.21
CA GLY A 152 -10.09 7.45 3.72
C GLY A 152 -10.08 7.46 2.19
N CYS A 153 -11.21 7.76 1.54
CA CYS A 153 -11.26 7.87 0.09
C CYS A 153 -12.26 8.93 -0.38
N GLY A 154 -11.78 9.90 -1.14
CA GLY A 154 -12.59 11.04 -1.59
C GLY A 154 -13.07 11.91 -0.43
N LYS A 155 -14.37 11.81 -0.10
CA LYS A 155 -15.02 12.57 0.99
C LYS A 155 -15.59 11.63 2.05
N ARG A 156 -15.10 10.39 2.09
CA ARG A 156 -15.68 9.33 2.89
C ARG A 156 -14.61 8.60 3.69
N LEU A 157 -15.05 8.10 4.83
CA LEU A 157 -14.29 7.25 5.73
C LEU A 157 -15.00 5.91 5.81
N TYR A 158 -14.23 4.83 5.84
CA TYR A 158 -14.73 3.47 5.99
C TYR A 158 -13.91 2.75 7.05
N LYS A 159 -14.54 1.80 7.74
CA LYS A 159 -13.85 0.75 8.49
C LYS A 159 -14.18 -0.58 7.85
N ILE A 160 -13.17 -1.33 7.47
CA ILE A 160 -13.31 -2.58 6.71
C ILE A 160 -12.65 -3.71 7.50
N ASN A 161 -13.33 -4.84 7.63
CA ASN A 161 -12.75 -6.05 8.21
C ASN A 161 -11.65 -6.59 7.27
N ILE A 162 -10.45 -6.82 7.79
CA ILE A 162 -9.27 -7.17 6.97
C ILE A 162 -9.30 -8.59 6.42
N TYR A 163 -10.15 -9.46 6.95
CA TYR A 163 -10.18 -10.88 6.61
C TYR A 163 -11.21 -11.22 5.55
N ASN A 164 -12.35 -10.54 5.56
CA ASN A 164 -13.43 -10.79 4.61
C ASN A 164 -13.78 -9.59 3.73
N GLY A 165 -13.14 -8.42 3.95
CA GLY A 165 -13.37 -7.22 3.18
C GLY A 165 -14.73 -6.56 3.41
N GLN A 166 -15.51 -6.96 4.43
CA GLN A 166 -16.81 -6.37 4.70
C GLN A 166 -16.65 -4.98 5.33
N THR A 167 -17.42 -4.01 4.84
CA THR A 167 -17.53 -2.69 5.46
C THR A 167 -18.26 -2.83 6.79
N ILE A 168 -17.57 -2.52 7.88
CA ILE A 168 -18.11 -2.48 9.25
C ILE A 168 -18.96 -1.20 9.42
N TRP A 169 -18.42 -0.05 9.00
CA TRP A 169 -19.16 1.21 8.93
C TRP A 169 -18.58 2.14 7.87
N GLU A 170 -19.39 3.14 7.47
CA GLU A 170 -18.96 4.22 6.59
C GLU A 170 -19.53 5.57 7.05
N HIS A 171 -18.78 6.66 6.77
CA HIS A 171 -19.20 8.03 7.04
C HIS A 171 -18.86 8.97 5.88
N LYS A 172 -19.79 9.87 5.55
CA LYS A 172 -19.55 10.98 4.62
C LYS A 172 -19.04 12.18 5.42
N LEU A 173 -17.82 12.62 5.10
CA LEU A 173 -17.14 13.74 5.78
C LEU A 173 -17.49 15.10 5.19
N SER A 174 -17.86 15.18 3.91
CA SER A 174 -18.15 16.46 3.25
C SER A 174 -19.20 16.33 2.15
N ASN A 175 -20.07 17.35 2.08
CA ASN A 175 -21.09 17.53 1.05
C ASN A 175 -20.65 18.45 -0.10
N VAL A 176 -19.49 19.10 0.00
CA VAL A 176 -19.00 20.04 -1.03
C VAL A 176 -18.87 19.29 -2.35
N LEU A 177 -19.55 19.72 -3.42
CA LEU A 177 -19.62 18.95 -4.67
C LEU A 177 -18.32 19.07 -5.50
N LEU A 178 -17.84 20.29 -5.73
CA LEU A 178 -16.82 20.60 -6.74
C LEU A 178 -15.38 20.71 -6.22
N ALA A 179 -15.11 20.38 -4.94
CA ALA A 179 -13.76 20.47 -4.38
C ALA A 179 -12.93 19.17 -4.61
N PRO A 180 -11.66 19.30 -5.04
CA PRO A 180 -10.67 18.23 -4.89
C PRO A 180 -10.70 17.77 -3.44
N SER A 181 -10.87 16.46 -3.25
CA SER A 181 -11.11 15.90 -1.91
C SER A 181 -10.28 14.64 -1.79
N CYS A 182 -9.40 14.67 -0.80
CA CYS A 182 -8.64 13.57 -0.29
C CYS A 182 -8.86 13.54 1.22
N VAL A 183 -8.78 12.35 1.81
CA VAL A 183 -8.85 12.18 3.26
C VAL A 183 -7.46 11.80 3.71
N THR A 184 -6.90 12.59 4.61
CA THR A 184 -5.73 12.22 5.41
C THR A 184 -6.22 11.81 6.80
N MET A 185 -5.52 10.86 7.41
CA MET A 185 -5.91 10.30 8.70
C MET A 185 -4.68 10.22 9.59
N ALA A 186 -4.88 10.44 10.89
CA ALA A 186 -3.86 10.22 11.90
C ALA A 186 -4.53 9.85 13.23
N THR A 187 -3.88 8.97 13.98
CA THR A 187 -4.11 8.74 15.41
C THR A 187 -2.87 9.18 16.18
N GLN A 188 -2.98 9.28 17.51
CA GLN A 188 -1.81 9.56 18.34
C GLN A 188 -0.70 8.52 18.11
N GLN A 189 -1.07 7.24 18.03
CA GLN A 189 -0.13 6.15 17.78
C GLN A 189 0.48 6.23 16.37
N SER A 190 -0.30 6.51 15.33
CA SER A 190 0.23 6.59 13.97
C SER A 190 1.19 7.76 13.81
N SER A 191 0.94 8.89 14.50
CA SER A 191 1.83 10.05 14.50
C SER A 191 3.15 9.76 15.20
N LEU A 192 3.12 9.04 16.33
CA LEU A 192 4.33 8.59 17.02
C LEU A 192 5.15 7.64 16.14
N GLN A 193 4.50 6.68 15.48
CA GLN A 193 5.18 5.77 14.55
C GLN A 193 5.78 6.54 13.36
N ALA A 194 4.99 7.45 12.77
CA ALA A 194 5.41 8.24 11.62
C ALA A 194 6.63 9.12 11.92
N ALA A 195 6.77 9.65 13.14
CA ALA A 195 7.95 10.41 13.55
C ALA A 195 9.26 9.61 13.38
N PHE A 196 9.21 8.28 13.48
CA PHE A 196 10.36 7.39 13.31
C PHE A 196 10.46 6.75 11.91
N THR A 197 9.43 6.84 11.07
CA THR A 197 9.34 6.06 9.82
C THR A 197 8.95 6.87 8.59
N TYR A 198 9.01 8.21 8.64
CA TYR A 198 8.42 9.08 7.62
C TYR A 198 9.09 8.94 6.24
N THR A 199 8.52 8.08 5.39
CA THR A 199 8.72 8.11 3.93
C THR A 199 7.38 8.50 3.29
N GLY A 200 7.16 9.80 3.12
CA GLY A 200 5.85 10.43 2.93
C GLY A 200 5.11 10.21 1.61
N PHE A 201 5.20 9.05 0.95
CA PHE A 201 4.46 8.81 -0.30
C PHE A 201 3.04 8.22 -0.11
N ASN A 202 2.86 7.25 0.80
CA ASN A 202 1.55 6.61 1.02
C ASN A 202 0.50 7.53 1.69
N ASN A 203 0.95 8.61 2.34
CA ASN A 203 0.11 9.56 3.07
C ASN A 203 0.01 10.95 2.42
N ASN A 204 0.66 11.21 1.28
CA ASN A 204 0.67 12.54 0.66
C ASN A 204 -0.05 12.56 -0.71
N PRO A 205 -1.35 12.86 -0.74
CA PRO A 205 -2.12 12.98 -1.98
C PRO A 205 -1.67 14.13 -2.90
N ILE A 206 -0.82 15.07 -2.44
CA ILE A 206 -0.41 16.27 -3.20
C ILE A 206 0.63 15.91 -4.28
N ALA A 207 1.59 15.03 -3.98
CA ALA A 207 2.57 14.57 -4.97
C ALA A 207 1.90 13.83 -6.15
N GLN A 208 0.70 13.29 -5.94
CA GLN A 208 -0.07 12.52 -6.91
C GLN A 208 -0.93 13.42 -7.82
N GLN A 209 -1.48 14.52 -7.29
CA GLN A 209 -2.21 15.50 -8.10
C GLN A 209 -1.32 16.17 -9.15
N HIS A 210 -0.05 16.41 -8.85
CA HIS A 210 0.90 16.98 -9.81
C HIS A 210 1.12 16.06 -11.02
N LYS A 211 1.40 14.77 -10.81
CA LYS A 211 1.58 13.80 -11.92
C LYS A 211 0.32 13.60 -12.76
N ARG A 212 -0.85 13.56 -12.13
CA ARG A 212 -2.12 13.42 -12.86
C ARG A 212 -2.39 14.64 -13.74
N ARG A 213 -2.15 15.86 -13.23
CA ARG A 213 -2.27 17.11 -14.02
C ARG A 213 -1.27 17.17 -15.17
N GLU A 214 -0.06 16.68 -14.99
CA GLU A 214 0.93 16.57 -16.08
C GLU A 214 0.48 15.59 -17.17
N ARG A 215 -0.05 14.42 -16.79
CA ARG A 215 -0.59 13.43 -17.75
C ARG A 215 -1.80 13.97 -18.52
N GLU A 216 -2.75 14.62 -17.82
CA GLU A 216 -3.95 15.23 -18.43
C GLU A 216 -3.59 16.37 -19.39
N LYS A 217 -2.51 17.13 -19.14
CA LYS A 217 -2.00 18.14 -20.07
C LYS A 217 -1.34 17.54 -21.31
N ASN A 218 -0.66 16.40 -21.17
CA ASN A 218 0.08 15.76 -22.27
C ASN A 218 -0.78 14.81 -23.12
N SER A 219 -2.01 14.48 -22.70
CA SER A 219 -2.97 13.66 -23.47
C SER A 219 -3.96 14.48 -24.28
N GLY A 220 -3.79 15.82 -24.31
CA GLY A 220 -4.69 16.77 -24.96
C GLY A 220 -4.25 17.24 -26.36
N ASP A 221 -3.20 16.64 -26.92
CA ASP A 221 -2.71 16.91 -28.29
C ASP A 221 -3.00 15.73 -29.24
#